data_AF-A0A1V6PEB9-F1
#
_entry.id   AF-A0A1V6PEB9-F1
#
_cell.length_a   1.000
_cell.length_b   1.000
_cell.length_c   1.000
_cell.angle_alpha   90.00
_cell.angle_beta   90.00
_cell.angle_gamma   90.00
#
_symmetry.space_group_name_H-M   'P 1'
#
loop_
_entity.id
_entity.type
_entity.pdbx_description
1 polymer ?
#
loop_
_entity_poly.entity_id
_entity_poly.type
_entity_poly.pdbx_seq_one_letter_code
_entity_poly.pdbx_strand_id
1 'polypeptide(L)'
;MAIIEQKVKRVLIDQDVSPPSAQGAESGSQGQKFVIYAKHEALLTAGALASPLILEYSGIGLKKVLNAAGVPEQIVDLPVGLNLQDQTTMTLMADIHTDGTVQGQAAYFATVGELFNAQDNETARGLLHSQLNQWAADSVAKAGFENQTTLRKQSEIHRRWILDDNVAYAELFMYVHPFGSVSVWVLLPFTRGYAHIMSSDPVSGKNHDKPEIPGQ
;
A
#
# COMPACT_ATOMS: atom_id res chain seq x y z
N MET A 1 2.73 14.11 -29.43
CA MET A 1 2.42 15.07 -28.34
C MET A 1 2.64 14.33 -27.03
N ALA A 2 3.54 14.82 -26.16
CA ALA A 2 3.73 14.26 -24.83
C ALA A 2 3.03 15.18 -23.83
N ILE A 3 2.21 14.61 -22.94
CA ILE A 3 1.57 15.34 -21.85
C ILE A 3 2.41 15.06 -20.60
N ILE A 4 3.19 16.04 -20.17
CA ILE A 4 4.04 15.98 -18.98
C ILE A 4 3.60 17.05 -17.97
N GLU A 5 3.96 16.87 -16.70
CA GLU A 5 3.63 17.81 -15.60
C GLU A 5 2.12 18.03 -15.37
N GLN A 6 1.31 17.07 -15.81
CA GLN A 6 -0.13 17.05 -15.58
C GLN A 6 -0.52 15.85 -14.72
N LYS A 7 -1.47 16.05 -13.80
CA LYS A 7 -2.02 14.99 -12.96
C LYS A 7 -3.45 14.68 -13.39
N VAL A 8 -3.72 13.38 -13.57
CA VAL A 8 -5.10 12.88 -13.70
C VAL A 8 -5.82 13.09 -12.37
N LYS A 9 -7.02 13.65 -12.43
CA LYS A 9 -7.87 13.90 -11.27
C LYS A 9 -8.89 12.78 -11.09
N ARG A 10 -9.58 12.41 -12.16
CA ARG A 10 -10.62 11.38 -12.17
C ARG A 10 -10.78 10.76 -13.55
N VAL A 11 -11.36 9.58 -13.58
CA VAL A 11 -11.88 8.90 -14.76
C VAL A 11 -13.24 9.51 -15.11
N LEU A 12 -13.51 9.66 -16.40
CA LEU A 12 -14.85 10.00 -16.90
C LEU A 12 -15.61 8.69 -17.13
N ILE A 13 -16.80 8.57 -16.53
CA ILE A 13 -17.59 7.33 -16.56
C ILE A 13 -18.93 7.61 -17.22
N ASP A 14 -19.25 6.81 -18.22
CA ASP A 14 -20.57 6.67 -18.82
C ASP A 14 -21.45 5.83 -17.91
N GLN A 15 -22.51 6.45 -17.38
CA GLN A 15 -23.49 5.79 -16.52
C GLN A 15 -24.77 5.40 -17.28
N ASP A 16 -24.91 5.80 -18.56
CA ASP A 16 -26.08 5.48 -19.39
C ASP A 16 -26.01 4.05 -19.96
N VAL A 17 -24.87 3.38 -19.78
CA VAL A 17 -24.61 2.00 -20.17
C VAL A 17 -24.42 1.11 -18.95
N SER A 18 -24.77 -0.18 -19.09
CA SER A 18 -24.62 -1.18 -18.02
C SER A 18 -23.78 -2.37 -18.52
N PRO A 19 -22.62 -2.66 -17.90
CA PRO A 19 -22.02 -1.94 -16.77
C PRO A 19 -21.51 -0.53 -17.16
N PRO A 20 -21.31 0.39 -16.19
CA PRO A 20 -20.73 1.70 -16.44
C PRO A 20 -19.38 1.59 -17.16
N SER A 21 -19.11 2.52 -18.08
CA SER A 21 -17.93 2.43 -18.97
C SER A 21 -17.00 3.64 -18.84
N ALA A 22 -15.69 3.39 -18.75
CA ALA A 22 -14.72 4.47 -18.70
C ALA A 22 -14.53 5.10 -20.10
N GLN A 23 -14.81 6.40 -20.22
CA GLN A 23 -14.69 7.14 -21.48
C GLN A 23 -13.38 7.92 -21.63
N GLY A 24 -12.59 8.05 -20.56
CA GLY A 24 -11.39 8.88 -20.56
C GLY A 24 -11.02 9.39 -19.18
N ALA A 25 -10.31 10.52 -19.13
CA ALA A 25 -9.85 11.12 -17.89
C ALA A 25 -9.92 12.65 -17.93
N GLU A 26 -10.21 13.24 -16.78
CA GLU A 26 -10.01 14.66 -16.50
C GLU A 26 -8.61 14.84 -15.90
N SER A 27 -7.82 15.74 -16.48
CA SER A 27 -6.48 16.11 -16.04
C SER A 27 -6.41 17.61 -15.78
N GLY A 28 -5.51 18.05 -14.91
CA GLY A 28 -5.25 19.48 -14.77
C GLY A 28 -4.24 19.87 -13.71
N SER A 29 -3.70 21.06 -13.87
CA SER A 29 -2.79 21.74 -12.93
C SER A 29 -3.04 23.25 -12.99
N GLN A 30 -2.87 23.95 -11.87
CA GLN A 30 -2.90 25.43 -11.80
C GLN A 30 -4.10 26.10 -12.51
N GLY A 31 -5.30 25.56 -12.31
CA GLY A 31 -6.55 26.13 -12.85
C GLY A 31 -6.88 25.77 -14.30
N GLN A 32 -5.98 25.10 -15.03
CA GLN A 32 -6.29 24.53 -16.34
C GLN A 32 -6.85 23.11 -16.20
N LYS A 33 -7.99 22.85 -16.87
CA LYS A 33 -8.62 21.53 -16.96
C LYS A 33 -8.59 21.06 -18.40
N PHE A 34 -8.19 19.82 -18.61
CA PHE A 34 -8.19 19.15 -19.90
C PHE A 34 -8.91 17.82 -19.79
N VAL A 35 -9.67 17.49 -20.83
CA VAL A 35 -10.34 16.20 -20.96
C VAL A 35 -9.67 15.42 -22.08
N ILE A 36 -9.34 14.16 -21.79
CA ILE A 36 -8.76 13.22 -22.74
C ILE A 36 -9.68 12.02 -22.84
N TYR A 37 -10.18 11.73 -24.03
CA TYR A 37 -11.06 10.59 -24.28
C TYR A 37 -10.26 9.35 -24.69
N ALA A 38 -10.71 8.20 -24.22
CA ALA A 38 -10.20 6.90 -24.58
C ALA A 38 -11.18 6.23 -25.55
N LYS A 39 -10.68 5.68 -26.67
CA LYS A 39 -11.51 4.95 -27.64
C LYS A 39 -11.89 3.55 -27.16
N HIS A 40 -11.06 2.95 -26.31
CA HIS A 40 -11.18 1.55 -25.90
C HIS A 40 -11.26 1.44 -24.39
N GLU A 41 -10.16 1.76 -23.70
CA GLU A 41 -10.04 1.58 -22.25
C GLU A 41 -9.24 2.72 -21.62
N ALA A 42 -9.53 3.02 -20.36
CA ALA A 42 -8.71 3.87 -19.51
C ALA A 42 -7.89 2.98 -18.56
N LEU A 43 -6.56 3.00 -18.71
CA LEU A 43 -5.66 2.22 -17.86
C LEU A 43 -5.14 3.10 -16.72
N LEU A 44 -5.36 2.66 -15.48
CA LEU A 44 -4.92 3.37 -14.30
C LEU A 44 -3.58 2.82 -13.79
N THR A 45 -2.51 3.59 -13.98
CA THR A 45 -1.13 3.19 -13.64
C THR A 45 -0.43 4.24 -12.78
N ALA A 46 -1.17 4.94 -11.91
CA ALA A 46 -0.65 6.02 -11.07
C ALA A 46 0.08 5.51 -9.81
N GLY A 47 0.26 4.20 -9.67
CA GLY A 47 0.85 3.54 -8.49
C GLY A 47 -0.16 3.28 -7.37
N ALA A 48 0.26 2.49 -6.38
CA ALA A 48 -0.61 1.98 -5.31
C ALA A 48 -1.21 3.08 -4.40
N LEU A 49 -0.57 4.25 -4.33
CA LEU A 49 -1.01 5.36 -3.48
C LEU A 49 -1.92 6.36 -4.20
N ALA A 50 -1.79 6.53 -5.53
CA ALA A 50 -2.57 7.54 -6.26
C ALA A 50 -3.71 6.94 -7.08
N SER A 51 -3.56 5.71 -7.58
CA SER A 51 -4.64 5.02 -8.31
C SER A 51 -5.94 4.88 -7.49
N PRO A 52 -5.92 4.42 -6.23
CA PRO A 52 -7.16 4.36 -5.44
C PRO A 52 -7.82 5.74 -5.28
N LEU A 53 -7.04 6.81 -5.11
CA LEU A 53 -7.56 8.16 -4.99
C LEU A 53 -8.27 8.61 -6.27
N ILE A 54 -7.68 8.34 -7.44
CA ILE A 54 -8.31 8.65 -8.73
C ILE A 54 -9.64 7.92 -8.88
N LEU A 55 -9.74 6.65 -8.46
CA LEU A 55 -11.01 5.91 -8.47
C LEU A 55 -12.03 6.57 -7.53
N GLU A 56 -11.63 6.96 -6.32
CA GLU A 56 -12.52 7.62 -5.36
C GLU A 56 -13.01 8.99 -5.86
N TYR A 57 -12.13 9.81 -6.45
CA TYR A 57 -12.52 11.06 -7.14
C TYR A 57 -13.47 10.83 -8.32
N SER A 58 -13.49 9.61 -8.87
CA SER A 58 -14.38 9.20 -9.95
C SER A 58 -15.72 8.66 -9.45
N GLY A 59 -15.95 8.62 -8.13
CA GLY A 59 -17.15 8.03 -7.53
C GLY A 59 -17.10 6.51 -7.41
N ILE A 60 -15.92 5.88 -7.55
CA ILE A 60 -15.71 4.44 -7.33
C ILE A 60 -14.99 4.26 -6.00
N GLY A 61 -15.69 3.75 -5.00
CA GLY A 61 -15.13 3.57 -3.66
C GLY A 61 -16.23 3.40 -2.61
N LEU A 62 -15.83 3.26 -1.35
CA LEU A 62 -16.78 3.05 -0.26
C LEU A 62 -17.61 4.31 0.01
N LYS A 63 -18.94 4.14 0.12
CA LYS A 63 -19.88 5.25 0.33
C LYS A 63 -19.49 6.17 1.48
N LYS A 64 -19.03 5.60 2.59
CA LYS A 64 -18.59 6.34 3.79
C LYS A 64 -17.39 7.26 3.51
N VAL A 65 -16.45 6.80 2.68
CA VAL A 65 -15.23 7.55 2.32
C VAL A 65 -15.61 8.68 1.36
N LEU A 66 -16.34 8.35 0.30
CA LEU A 66 -16.80 9.32 -0.71
C LEU A 66 -17.63 10.45 -0.08
N ASN A 67 -18.57 10.10 0.80
CA ASN A 67 -19.40 11.07 1.51
C ASN A 67 -18.56 11.97 2.44
N ALA A 68 -17.59 11.39 3.17
CA ALA A 68 -16.74 12.15 4.08
C ALA A 68 -15.84 13.15 3.33
N ALA A 69 -15.38 12.79 2.13
CA ALA A 69 -14.61 13.66 1.26
C ALA A 69 -15.47 14.67 0.48
N GLY A 70 -16.80 14.53 0.47
CA GLY A 70 -17.71 15.39 -0.28
C GLY A 70 -17.76 15.10 -1.78
N VAL A 71 -17.50 13.86 -2.19
CA VAL A 71 -17.76 13.40 -3.56
C VAL A 71 -19.28 13.27 -3.75
N PRO A 72 -19.89 13.94 -4.74
CA PRO A 72 -21.34 14.13 -4.79
C PRO A 72 -22.13 12.86 -5.15
N GLU A 73 -21.52 11.92 -5.88
CA GLU A 73 -22.18 10.73 -6.40
C GLU A 73 -21.26 9.51 -6.28
N GLN A 74 -21.79 8.41 -5.74
CA GLN A 74 -21.17 7.10 -5.79
C GLN A 74 -21.71 6.35 -7.00
N ILE A 75 -20.82 5.98 -7.92
CA ILE A 75 -21.14 5.24 -9.14
C ILE A 75 -20.99 3.73 -8.91
N VAL A 76 -19.92 3.32 -8.23
CA VAL A 76 -19.66 1.91 -7.91
C VAL A 76 -19.17 1.77 -6.47
N ASP A 77 -19.80 0.87 -5.71
CA ASP A 77 -19.40 0.55 -4.34
C ASP A 77 -18.36 -0.58 -4.33
N LEU A 78 -17.11 -0.22 -4.04
CA LEU A 78 -15.97 -1.13 -3.95
C LEU A 78 -15.05 -0.72 -2.78
N PRO A 79 -14.31 -1.67 -2.17
CA PRO A 79 -13.36 -1.38 -1.10
C PRO A 79 -12.05 -0.77 -1.62
N VAL A 80 -12.16 0.27 -2.45
CA VAL A 80 -11.02 1.05 -2.98
C VAL A 80 -10.24 1.67 -1.84
N GLY A 81 -8.91 1.72 -1.98
CA GLY A 81 -8.02 2.35 -1.00
C GLY A 81 -7.67 1.47 0.20
N LEU A 82 -8.42 0.39 0.47
CA LEU A 82 -8.14 -0.55 1.55
C LEU A 82 -7.04 -1.56 1.19
N ASN A 83 -6.62 -2.35 2.20
CA ASN A 83 -5.67 -3.45 2.07
C ASN A 83 -4.24 -3.02 1.67
N LEU A 84 -3.85 -1.78 1.99
CA LEU A 84 -2.48 -1.32 1.80
C LEU A 84 -1.54 -2.16 2.68
N GLN A 85 -0.49 -2.69 2.06
CA GLN A 85 0.56 -3.48 2.70
C GLN A 85 1.89 -2.86 2.33
N ASP A 86 2.66 -2.46 3.32
CA ASP A 86 3.99 -1.89 3.14
C ASP A 86 4.94 -2.49 4.16
N GLN A 87 6.21 -2.59 3.79
CA GLN A 87 7.24 -3.24 4.57
C GLN A 87 7.81 -2.25 5.59
N THR A 88 7.97 -2.68 6.83
CA THR A 88 8.72 -1.89 7.80
C THR A 88 10.22 -2.14 7.60
N THR A 89 11.00 -1.07 7.64
CA THR A 89 12.45 -1.14 7.50
C THR A 89 13.11 -0.47 8.69
N MET A 90 14.09 -1.14 9.29
CA MET A 90 15.04 -0.50 10.21
C MET A 90 16.42 -0.49 9.55
N THR A 91 17.24 0.53 9.84
CA THR A 91 18.63 0.60 9.35
C THR A 91 19.55 0.96 10.50
N LEU A 92 20.56 0.13 10.73
CA LEU A 92 21.71 0.48 11.53
C LEU A 92 22.81 0.97 10.59
N MET A 93 23.41 2.11 10.91
CA MET A 93 24.49 2.72 10.14
C MET A 93 25.64 3.07 11.08
N ALA A 94 26.87 2.84 10.62
CA ALA A 94 28.08 3.20 11.32
C ALA A 94 29.12 3.75 10.34
N ASP A 95 29.91 4.71 10.81
CA ASP A 95 31.10 5.15 10.11
C ASP A 95 32.11 4.01 10.05
N ILE A 96 32.65 3.76 8.87
CA ILE A 96 33.70 2.78 8.64
C ILE A 96 34.88 3.45 7.97
N HIS A 97 36.08 3.20 8.48
CA HIS A 97 37.31 3.62 7.85
C HIS A 97 37.90 2.41 7.14
N THR A 98 37.80 2.40 5.81
CA THR A 98 38.37 1.35 4.98
C THR A 98 39.49 1.94 4.12
N ASP A 99 40.65 1.29 4.10
CA ASP A 99 41.81 1.71 3.29
C ASP A 99 41.62 1.46 1.78
N GLY A 100 40.39 1.22 1.32
CA GLY A 100 40.05 0.94 -0.07
C GLY A 100 38.56 1.16 -0.38
N THR A 101 38.22 1.17 -1.68
CA THR A 101 36.84 1.26 -2.17
C THR A 101 36.15 -0.10 -2.06
N VAL A 102 35.42 -0.35 -0.97
CA VAL A 102 34.55 -1.53 -0.87
C VAL A 102 33.22 -1.18 -1.53
N GLN A 103 32.98 -1.60 -2.77
CA GLN A 103 31.63 -1.57 -3.34
C GLN A 103 31.00 -2.93 -3.06
N GLY A 104 30.18 -3.01 -2.01
CA GLY A 104 29.54 -4.25 -1.59
C GLY A 104 28.10 -4.00 -1.19
N GLN A 105 27.17 -4.41 -2.04
CA GLN A 105 25.79 -4.64 -1.65
C GLN A 105 25.57 -6.14 -1.54
N ALA A 106 24.99 -6.59 -0.44
CA ALA A 106 24.57 -7.97 -0.28
C ALA A 106 23.18 -7.99 0.34
N ALA A 107 22.30 -8.82 -0.20
CA ALA A 107 20.98 -9.07 0.35
C ALA A 107 20.91 -10.54 0.78
N TYR A 108 20.36 -10.78 1.97
CA TYR A 108 20.05 -12.11 2.47
C TYR A 108 18.58 -12.19 2.86
N PHE A 109 17.86 -13.17 2.31
CA PHE A 109 16.45 -13.39 2.57
C PHE A 109 16.31 -14.47 3.64
N ALA A 110 16.10 -14.05 4.89
CA ALA A 110 16.10 -14.92 6.06
C ALA A 110 14.70 -15.43 6.39
N THR A 111 14.62 -16.72 6.73
CA THR A 111 13.40 -17.32 7.30
C THR A 111 13.26 -16.99 8.79
N VAL A 112 12.08 -17.21 9.38
CA VAL A 112 11.88 -17.05 10.84
C VAL A 112 12.87 -17.90 11.64
N GLY A 113 13.11 -19.15 11.20
CA GLY A 113 14.06 -20.08 11.82
C GLY A 113 15.49 -19.58 11.90
N GLU A 114 15.92 -18.77 10.93
CA GLU A 114 17.28 -18.22 10.83
C GLU A 114 17.43 -16.88 11.57
N LEU A 115 16.34 -16.12 11.69
CA LEU A 115 16.33 -14.82 12.34
C LEU A 115 16.40 -14.89 13.86
N PHE A 116 15.73 -15.88 14.44
CA PHE A 116 15.53 -15.97 15.87
C PHE A 116 16.32 -17.14 16.48
N ASN A 117 16.70 -17.01 17.76
CA ASN A 117 17.15 -18.19 18.50
C ASN A 117 15.97 -19.18 18.71
N ALA A 118 16.24 -20.36 19.26
CA ALA A 118 15.22 -21.39 19.44
C ALA A 118 14.01 -20.93 20.28
N GLN A 119 14.24 -20.15 21.35
CA GLN A 119 13.19 -19.67 22.23
C GLN A 119 12.30 -18.62 21.53
N ASP A 120 12.92 -17.65 20.86
CA ASP A 120 12.20 -16.59 20.15
C ASP A 120 11.47 -17.13 18.92
N ASN A 121 12.00 -18.18 18.28
CA ASN A 121 11.29 -18.93 17.25
C ASN A 121 9.97 -19.52 17.77
N GLU A 122 10.01 -20.24 18.89
CA GLU A 122 8.79 -20.80 19.49
C GLU A 122 7.80 -19.71 19.89
N THR A 123 8.28 -18.57 20.40
CA THR A 123 7.43 -17.40 20.68
C THR A 123 6.78 -16.86 19.40
N ALA A 124 7.53 -16.67 18.32
CA ALA A 124 7.00 -16.20 17.04
C ALA A 124 5.95 -17.16 16.47
N ARG A 125 6.22 -18.47 16.51
CA ARG A 125 5.25 -19.51 16.12
C ARG A 125 3.98 -19.45 16.97
N GLY A 126 4.12 -19.33 18.29
CA GLY A 126 2.99 -19.21 19.21
C GLY A 126 2.10 -18.00 18.94
N LEU A 127 2.71 -16.85 18.64
CA LEU A 127 1.97 -15.63 18.24
C LEU A 127 1.25 -15.84 16.91
N LEU A 128 1.92 -16.40 15.90
CA LEU A 128 1.33 -16.69 14.59
C LEU A 128 0.17 -17.71 14.67
N HIS A 129 0.15 -18.60 15.66
CA HIS A 129 -0.99 -19.50 15.88
C HIS A 129 -2.16 -18.83 16.61
N SER A 130 -1.89 -17.96 17.59
CA SER A 130 -2.90 -17.43 18.51
C SER A 130 -3.48 -16.07 18.13
N GLN A 131 -2.71 -15.21 17.45
CA GLN A 131 -3.04 -13.79 17.32
C GLN A 131 -3.71 -13.39 15.99
N LEU A 132 -3.76 -14.26 14.97
CA LEU A 132 -4.28 -13.88 13.64
C LEU A 132 -5.70 -13.32 13.70
N ASN A 133 -6.54 -13.83 14.60
CA ASN A 133 -7.90 -13.34 14.75
C ASN A 133 -7.94 -11.91 15.32
N GLN A 134 -7.11 -11.63 16.33
CA GLN A 134 -7.02 -10.31 16.93
C GLN A 134 -6.42 -9.30 15.95
N TRP A 135 -5.31 -9.63 15.28
CA TRP A 135 -4.69 -8.74 14.30
C TRP A 135 -5.61 -8.42 13.11
N ALA A 136 -6.41 -9.41 12.67
CA ALA A 136 -7.43 -9.17 11.65
C ALA A 136 -8.54 -8.24 12.17
N ALA A 137 -8.98 -8.41 13.42
CA ALA A 137 -9.95 -7.52 14.05
C ALA A 137 -9.43 -6.09 14.14
N ASP A 138 -8.20 -5.92 14.63
CA ASP A 138 -7.55 -4.61 14.80
C ASP A 138 -7.39 -3.89 13.46
N SER A 139 -6.98 -4.62 12.41
CA SER A 139 -6.81 -4.06 11.07
C SER A 139 -8.14 -3.58 10.49
N VAL A 140 -9.25 -4.30 10.72
CA VAL A 140 -10.59 -3.88 10.28
C VAL A 140 -11.09 -2.71 11.10
N ALA A 141 -10.90 -2.73 12.43
CA ALA A 141 -11.29 -1.64 13.33
C ALA A 141 -10.60 -0.32 12.97
N LYS A 142 -9.37 -0.41 12.46
CA LYS A 142 -8.55 0.72 11.99
C LYS A 142 -8.78 1.05 10.51
N ALA A 143 -9.84 0.53 9.89
CA ALA A 143 -10.18 0.74 8.48
C ALA A 143 -9.08 0.33 7.48
N GLY A 144 -8.20 -0.61 7.82
CA GLY A 144 -7.21 -1.18 6.89
C GLY A 144 -7.78 -2.28 5.99
N PHE A 145 -8.92 -2.87 6.35
CA PHE A 145 -9.58 -3.93 5.58
C PHE A 145 -11.08 -3.97 5.86
N GLU A 146 -11.88 -4.53 4.95
CA GLU A 146 -13.34 -4.49 5.06
C GLU A 146 -13.91 -5.59 5.98
N ASN A 147 -13.39 -6.82 5.87
CA ASN A 147 -13.97 -7.99 6.53
C ASN A 147 -12.94 -8.81 7.31
N GLN A 148 -13.17 -8.98 8.61
CA GLN A 148 -12.25 -9.70 9.51
C GLN A 148 -12.09 -11.17 9.11
N THR A 149 -13.19 -11.85 8.77
CA THR A 149 -13.14 -13.27 8.40
C THR A 149 -12.30 -13.50 7.15
N THR A 150 -12.43 -12.63 6.14
CA THR A 150 -11.63 -12.69 4.92
C THR A 150 -10.17 -12.36 5.19
N LEU A 151 -9.87 -11.30 5.95
CA LEU A 151 -8.49 -10.96 6.30
C LEU A 151 -7.83 -12.07 7.12
N ARG A 152 -8.55 -12.69 8.05
CA ARG A 152 -8.07 -13.83 8.83
C ARG A 152 -7.65 -14.99 7.93
N LYS A 153 -8.43 -15.31 6.89
CA LYS A 153 -8.06 -16.34 5.89
C LYS A 153 -6.80 -15.96 5.11
N GLN A 154 -6.64 -14.68 4.73
CA GLN A 154 -5.40 -14.21 4.09
C GLN A 154 -4.20 -14.36 5.04
N SER A 155 -4.37 -14.01 6.31
CA SER A 155 -3.36 -14.16 7.35
C SER A 155 -2.99 -15.63 7.59
N GLU A 156 -3.94 -16.56 7.50
CA GLU A 156 -3.64 -18.00 7.58
C GLU A 156 -2.76 -18.47 6.42
N ILE A 157 -2.96 -17.90 5.22
CA ILE A 157 -2.10 -18.17 4.06
C ILE A 157 -0.68 -17.65 4.33
N HIS A 158 -0.55 -16.40 4.79
CA HIS A 158 0.77 -15.82 5.13
C HIS A 158 1.48 -16.62 6.22
N ARG A 159 0.76 -17.01 7.29
CA ARG A 159 1.33 -17.85 8.35
C ARG A 159 1.87 -19.16 7.79
N ARG A 160 1.12 -19.86 6.95
CA ARG A 160 1.56 -21.13 6.35
C ARG A 160 2.84 -20.93 5.53
N TRP A 161 2.91 -19.87 4.72
CA TRP A 161 4.13 -19.54 3.98
C TRP A 161 5.33 -19.35 4.91
N ILE A 162 5.13 -18.63 6.02
CA ILE A 162 6.18 -18.33 7.00
C ILE A 162 6.61 -19.58 7.79
N LEU A 163 5.66 -20.41 8.23
CA LEU A 163 5.90 -21.49 9.19
C LEU A 163 6.14 -22.87 8.57
N ASP A 164 5.53 -23.13 7.42
CA ASP A 164 5.45 -24.46 6.81
C ASP A 164 6.23 -24.52 5.49
N ASP A 165 6.19 -23.44 4.71
CA ASP A 165 6.87 -23.36 3.40
C ASP A 165 8.26 -22.69 3.47
N ASN A 166 8.70 -22.27 4.66
CA ASN A 166 9.99 -21.59 4.91
C ASN A 166 10.26 -20.41 3.96
N VAL A 167 9.23 -19.62 3.66
CA VAL A 167 9.38 -18.38 2.89
C VAL A 167 10.12 -17.35 3.73
N ALA A 168 10.96 -16.53 3.07
CA ALA A 168 11.68 -15.44 3.73
C ALA A 168 10.71 -14.49 4.45
N TYR A 169 11.02 -14.22 5.72
CA TYR A 169 10.26 -13.29 6.56
C TYR A 169 10.92 -11.92 6.63
N ALA A 170 12.25 -11.87 6.50
CA ALA A 170 12.99 -10.62 6.44
C ALA A 170 14.05 -10.62 5.33
N GLU A 171 14.31 -9.43 4.79
CA GLU A 171 15.49 -9.15 3.98
C GLU A 171 16.51 -8.39 4.83
N LEU A 172 17.73 -8.92 4.92
CA LEU A 172 18.88 -8.25 5.49
C LEU A 172 19.69 -7.66 4.34
N PHE A 173 19.68 -6.33 4.23
CA PHE A 173 20.40 -5.60 3.21
C PHE A 173 21.66 -4.95 3.80
N MET A 174 22.81 -5.38 3.35
CA MET A 174 24.12 -4.87 3.76
C MET A 174 24.67 -3.96 2.69
N TYR A 175 25.19 -2.82 3.12
CA TYR A 175 25.83 -1.84 2.26
C TYR A 175 27.14 -1.37 2.88
N VAL A 176 28.16 -1.23 2.03
CA VAL A 176 29.47 -0.72 2.41
C VAL A 176 29.86 0.36 1.39
N HIS A 177 30.20 1.54 1.89
CA HIS A 177 30.78 2.74 1.24
C HIS A 177 29.81 3.90 0.91
N PRO A 178 29.93 5.10 1.53
CA PRO A 178 31.03 5.54 2.38
C PRO A 178 30.88 5.16 3.85
N PHE A 179 29.73 4.60 4.25
CA PHE A 179 29.44 4.08 5.58
C PHE A 179 29.11 2.58 5.50
N GLY A 180 29.14 1.90 6.63
CA GLY A 180 28.62 0.53 6.75
C GLY A 180 27.18 0.60 7.23
N SER A 181 26.27 -0.11 6.57
CA SER A 181 24.90 -0.24 7.07
C SER A 181 24.33 -1.63 6.90
N VAL A 182 23.45 -1.99 7.83
CA VAL A 182 22.58 -3.16 7.74
C VAL A 182 21.15 -2.67 7.90
N SER A 183 20.32 -2.95 6.89
CA SER A 183 18.89 -2.72 6.93
C SER A 183 18.16 -4.05 7.08
N VAL A 184 17.08 -4.06 7.87
CA VAL A 184 16.19 -5.22 7.99
C VAL A 184 14.80 -4.80 7.54
N TRP A 185 14.30 -5.45 6.50
CA TRP A 185 12.96 -5.24 5.95
C TRP A 185 12.08 -6.42 6.34
N VAL A 186 10.92 -6.17 6.95
CA VAL A 186 9.93 -7.23 7.24
C VAL A 186 9.04 -7.43 6.02
N LEU A 187 9.09 -8.62 5.41
CA LEU A 187 8.56 -8.85 4.07
C LEU A 187 7.06 -9.16 4.03
N LEU A 188 6.52 -9.77 5.09
CA LEU A 188 5.15 -10.30 5.14
C LEU A 188 4.36 -9.74 6.34
N PRO A 189 4.05 -8.43 6.36
CA PRO A 189 3.30 -7.82 7.46
C PRO A 189 1.85 -8.30 7.51
N PHE A 190 1.35 -8.46 8.75
CA PHE A 190 -0.06 -8.77 9.01
C PHE A 190 -0.94 -7.52 9.17
N THR A 191 -0.32 -6.35 9.34
CA THR A 191 -1.02 -5.06 9.40
C THR A 191 -1.57 -4.68 8.03
N ARG A 192 -2.64 -3.88 8.03
CA ARG A 192 -3.22 -3.28 6.83
C ARG A 192 -3.45 -1.80 7.06
N GLY A 193 -3.10 -0.99 6.07
CA GLY A 193 -3.40 0.45 6.02
C GLY A 193 -4.41 0.77 4.92
N TYR A 194 -4.54 2.06 4.63
CA TYR A 194 -5.35 2.56 3.54
C TYR A 194 -4.76 3.80 2.87
N ALA A 195 -5.27 4.11 1.68
CA ALA A 195 -5.08 5.39 0.99
C ALA A 195 -6.44 5.89 0.50
N HIS A 196 -6.93 6.97 1.12
CA HIS A 196 -8.24 7.56 0.85
C HIS A 196 -8.12 9.05 0.56
N ILE A 197 -9.04 9.56 -0.27
CA ILE A 197 -9.23 11.00 -0.46
C ILE A 197 -9.82 11.64 0.81
N MET A 198 -9.37 12.84 1.14
CA MET A 198 -9.83 13.60 2.31
C MET A 198 -10.69 14.80 1.93
N SER A 199 -10.75 15.15 0.65
CA SER A 199 -11.62 16.19 0.10
C SER A 199 -11.96 15.88 -1.35
N SER A 200 -12.96 16.55 -1.91
CA SER A 200 -13.38 16.39 -3.30
C SER A 200 -12.52 17.17 -4.30
N ASP A 201 -11.54 17.95 -3.84
CA ASP A 201 -10.60 18.68 -4.70
C ASP A 201 -9.16 18.17 -4.57
N PRO A 202 -8.62 17.46 -5.58
CA PRO A 202 -7.24 16.97 -5.59
C PRO A 202 -6.17 18.06 -5.66
N VAL A 203 -6.55 19.34 -5.83
CA VAL A 203 -5.63 20.47 -6.01
C VAL A 203 -5.57 21.39 -4.79
N SER A 204 -6.40 21.17 -3.76
CA SER A 204 -6.55 22.09 -2.61
C SER A 204 -5.32 22.23 -1.68
N GLY A 205 -4.16 21.65 -2.05
CA GLY A 205 -2.84 22.09 -1.61
C GLY A 205 -2.48 21.86 -0.13
N LYS A 206 -3.40 21.32 0.66
CA LYS A 206 -3.07 20.84 2.00
C LYS A 206 -2.70 19.37 1.88
N ASN A 207 -1.63 18.96 2.57
CA ASN A 207 -1.05 17.61 2.65
C ASN A 207 -2.03 16.54 3.19
N HIS A 208 -3.23 16.41 2.65
CA HIS A 208 -4.33 15.67 3.26
C HIS A 208 -4.43 14.23 2.80
N ASP A 209 -4.09 13.89 1.55
CA ASP A 209 -4.24 12.52 1.06
C ASP A 209 -2.97 11.69 1.29
N LYS A 210 -2.51 11.62 2.54
CA LYS A 210 -1.40 10.74 2.91
C LYS A 210 -1.92 9.35 3.27
N PRO A 211 -1.27 8.28 2.81
CA PRO A 211 -1.57 6.94 3.32
C PRO A 211 -1.34 6.91 4.83
N GLU A 212 -2.28 6.33 5.55
CA GLU A 212 -2.18 6.17 6.99
C GLU A 212 -1.98 4.69 7.33
N ILE A 213 -1.02 4.44 8.22
CA ILE A 213 -0.83 3.15 8.89
C ILE A 213 -1.22 3.39 10.35
N PRO A 214 -2.42 2.96 10.80
CA PRO A 214 -2.89 3.35 12.12
C PRO A 214 -2.14 2.60 13.23
N GLY A 215 -1.35 3.33 14.04
CA GLY A 215 -0.70 2.81 15.25
C GLY A 215 0.80 2.51 15.15
N GLN A 216 1.57 3.34 14.45
CA GLN A 216 2.96 3.62 14.85
C GLN A 216 3.01 4.80 15.82
#